data_AF-A0A9X1SMH5-F1
#
_entry.id   AF-A0A9X1SMH5-F1
#
_cell.length_a   1.000
_cell.length_b   1.000
_cell.length_c   1.000
_cell.angle_alpha   90.00
_cell.angle_beta   90.00
_cell.angle_gamma   90.00
#
_symmetry.space_group_name_H-M   'P 1'
#
loop_
_entity.id
_entity.type
_entity.pdbx_description
1 polymer ?
#
loop_
_entity_poly.entity_id
_entity_poly.type
_entity_poly.pdbx_seq_one_letter_code
_entity_poly.pdbx_strand_id
1 'polypeptide(L)'
;MLRFAGLLAALLCCHGLTSSTLAANANEKLTPTLQKATRDEKLTAEEFLAVKKALIAEAKRSTPSSKEMTDLIEKLREAPAAKIGPDRKNHLKVLDNTLVSLRAIYEGELAGQVLPPAKLQKHPSADLFPGAIESQIRFATHNCEINVNAYRWQSTGLYAPPGVVIRVTIPEEFVGAGWKVRIGCNSTTIDAPKHLTLKRFPDIDRVYDLSKGTTPIASSFGGLIYIELPLPKAKEYLGRDSDIYNLVDSYDPPAPQLCTVQMTNVIQAPRYVHGVTNVGEWRAQIRNYPAPYAEIGSGKVIFMIPSHFVREFDTPDLMMNKWDQVIDAMSELSGRPKTKPFPHRVLIEPHINAGAAFASYPINVPYGWASDILKGEPGWGMGHELGHLHQHRSWTYQGCGEVTVNIFAIYSLTKVNGSVPDRGTREKAIADARKYLSKPLAERSWMTVKGELFERLAFYTILETELGWEPFQQVFREYRRLPLDQHLKSDVDRASDFMIRMSKATNKDLGPYFVQWGVQVNDEALQKTKSYPAWESEMVRETLKQ
;
A
#
# COMPACT_ATOMS: atom_id res chain seq x y z
N MET A 1 -8.01 46.07 15.19
CA MET A 1 -7.79 47.41 14.61
C MET A 1 -6.31 47.55 14.27
N LEU A 2 -6.00 47.93 13.02
CA LEU A 2 -4.71 48.37 12.43
C LEU A 2 -3.49 47.41 12.55
N ARG A 3 -3.02 46.74 11.48
CA ARG A 3 -2.32 47.20 10.24
C ARG A 3 -0.80 47.33 10.40
N PHE A 4 -0.07 46.37 9.82
CA PHE A 4 1.25 46.45 9.12
C PHE A 4 1.44 45.03 8.51
N ALA A 5 1.25 44.69 7.24
CA ALA A 5 1.61 45.23 5.92
C ALA A 5 3.11 45.06 5.56
N GLY A 6 3.40 44.20 4.56
CA GLY A 6 4.54 44.40 3.65
C GLY A 6 5.43 43.18 3.34
N LEU A 7 4.99 42.28 2.44
CA LEU A 7 5.69 41.85 1.20
C LEU A 7 5.15 40.48 0.71
N LEU A 8 4.02 40.50 0.00
CA LEU A 8 3.62 39.42 -0.91
C LEU A 8 2.60 39.93 -1.95
N ALA A 9 2.93 41.00 -2.68
CA ALA A 9 2.15 41.48 -3.83
C ALA A 9 2.95 42.53 -4.63
N ALA A 10 3.85 42.07 -5.50
CA ALA A 10 4.37 42.88 -6.60
C ALA A 10 5.03 41.95 -7.63
N LEU A 11 4.21 41.25 -8.42
CA LEU A 11 4.49 40.82 -9.80
C LEU A 11 3.25 40.11 -10.37
N LEU A 12 2.15 40.85 -10.40
CA LEU A 12 0.95 40.55 -11.18
C LEU A 12 0.46 41.89 -11.75
N CYS A 13 1.08 42.30 -12.85
CA CYS A 13 0.51 43.17 -13.87
C CYS A 13 1.53 43.28 -15.01
N CYS A 14 1.44 42.34 -15.96
CA CYS A 14 1.63 42.51 -17.39
C CYS A 14 1.80 41.12 -18.02
N HIS A 15 0.89 40.78 -18.94
CA HIS A 15 0.74 39.54 -19.72
C HIS A 15 -0.20 38.50 -19.11
N GLY A 16 -1.48 38.69 -19.41
CA GLY A 16 -2.47 37.62 -19.47
C GLY A 16 -2.03 36.58 -20.50
N LEU A 17 -1.59 35.44 -20.00
CA LEU A 17 -1.61 34.18 -20.71
C LEU A 17 -2.70 33.35 -20.02
N THR A 18 -3.87 33.37 -20.64
CA THR A 18 -5.00 32.48 -20.36
C THR A 18 -4.51 31.03 -20.26
N SER A 19 -5.16 30.18 -19.46
CA SER A 19 -4.82 28.73 -19.39
C SER A 19 -4.79 28.04 -20.76
N SER A 20 -5.40 28.64 -21.79
CA SER A 20 -5.32 28.22 -23.19
C SER A 20 -3.93 28.35 -23.82
N THR A 21 -3.08 29.31 -23.44
CA THR A 21 -1.76 29.52 -24.06
C THR A 21 -0.68 28.60 -23.48
N LEU A 22 -0.75 28.25 -22.20
CA LEU A 22 0.10 27.20 -21.61
C LEU A 22 -0.25 25.80 -22.18
N ALA A 23 -1.52 25.53 -22.45
CA ALA A 23 -1.95 24.32 -23.14
C ALA A 23 -1.56 24.31 -24.63
N ALA A 24 -1.62 25.45 -25.31
CA ALA A 24 -1.19 25.59 -26.70
C ALA A 24 0.33 25.37 -26.87
N ASN A 25 1.16 25.97 -26.00
CA ASN A 25 2.62 25.82 -26.03
C ASN A 25 3.10 24.40 -25.67
N ALA A 26 2.34 23.67 -24.85
CA ALA A 26 2.62 22.26 -24.55
C ALA A 26 2.27 21.35 -25.72
N ASN A 27 1.18 21.65 -26.46
CA ASN A 27 0.75 20.89 -27.63
C ASN A 27 1.70 21.08 -28.82
N GLU A 28 2.21 22.28 -29.10
CA GLU A 28 3.17 22.51 -30.20
C GLU A 28 4.46 21.70 -30.07
N LYS A 29 4.98 21.55 -28.84
CA LYS A 29 6.18 20.73 -28.59
C LYS A 29 5.90 19.22 -28.71
N LEU A 30 4.65 18.80 -28.54
CA LEU A 30 4.25 17.39 -28.61
C LEU A 30 3.87 16.96 -30.02
N THR A 31 3.49 17.89 -30.91
CA THR A 31 3.07 17.63 -32.30
C THR A 31 3.98 16.65 -33.04
N PRO A 32 5.33 16.78 -33.05
CA PRO A 32 6.18 15.82 -33.75
C PRO A 32 6.09 14.40 -33.18
N THR A 33 5.92 14.30 -31.85
CA THR A 33 5.82 13.02 -31.14
C THR A 33 4.46 12.35 -31.39
N LEU A 34 3.38 13.13 -31.45
CA LEU A 34 2.06 12.62 -31.84
C LEU A 34 2.08 12.10 -33.28
N GLN A 35 2.61 12.87 -34.22
CA GLN A 35 2.72 12.44 -35.62
C GLN A 35 3.57 11.17 -35.78
N LYS A 36 4.68 11.07 -35.03
CA LYS A 36 5.50 9.87 -34.95
C LYS A 36 4.68 8.66 -34.45
N ALA A 37 3.91 8.83 -33.39
CA ALA A 37 3.02 7.79 -32.87
C ALA A 37 1.94 7.38 -33.88
N THR A 38 1.31 8.33 -34.57
CA THR A 38 0.27 8.11 -35.60
C THR A 38 0.79 7.29 -36.78
N ARG A 39 2.08 7.40 -37.10
CA ARG A 39 2.76 6.60 -38.14
C ARG A 39 3.25 5.22 -37.65
N ASP A 40 2.88 4.83 -36.43
CA ASP A 40 3.34 3.60 -35.74
C ASP A 40 4.87 3.48 -35.64
N GLU A 41 5.58 4.62 -35.62
CA GLU A 41 7.02 4.62 -35.40
C GLU A 41 7.33 4.30 -33.94
N LYS A 42 8.51 3.70 -33.69
CA LYS A 42 8.95 3.33 -32.34
C LYS A 42 9.19 4.57 -31.49
N LEU A 43 8.51 4.66 -30.35
CA LEU A 43 8.72 5.73 -29.37
C LEU A 43 9.80 5.36 -28.35
N THR A 44 10.54 6.35 -27.87
CA THR A 44 11.32 6.23 -26.63
C THR A 44 10.37 6.17 -25.42
N ALA A 45 10.88 5.75 -24.26
CA ALA A 45 10.08 5.73 -23.02
C ALA A 45 9.57 7.14 -22.64
N GLU A 46 10.37 8.18 -22.88
CA GLU A 46 10.00 9.58 -22.61
C GLU A 46 8.92 10.09 -23.57
N GLU A 47 9.09 9.83 -24.87
CA GLU A 47 8.09 10.15 -25.90
C GLU A 47 6.76 9.44 -25.61
N PHE A 48 6.81 8.14 -25.31
CA PHE A 48 5.63 7.37 -24.95
C PHE A 48 4.93 7.92 -23.72
N LEU A 49 5.69 8.27 -22.67
CA LEU A 49 5.13 8.84 -21.46
C LEU A 49 4.45 10.20 -21.74
N ALA A 50 5.02 11.02 -22.62
CA ALA A 50 4.43 12.29 -23.02
C ALA A 50 3.11 12.09 -23.78
N VAL A 51 3.09 11.19 -24.77
CA VAL A 51 1.88 10.85 -25.55
C VAL A 51 0.81 10.21 -24.66
N LYS A 52 1.19 9.27 -23.77
CA LYS A 52 0.30 8.67 -22.76
C LYS A 52 -0.40 9.75 -21.93
N LYS A 53 0.36 10.69 -21.36
CA LYS A 53 -0.21 11.77 -20.54
C LYS A 53 -1.19 12.63 -21.34
N ALA A 54 -0.86 12.93 -22.59
CA ALA A 54 -1.74 13.69 -23.47
C ALA A 54 -3.03 12.92 -23.80
N LEU A 55 -2.95 11.61 -24.10
CA LEU A 55 -4.12 10.75 -24.34
C LEU A 55 -5.04 10.65 -23.12
N ILE A 56 -4.48 10.51 -21.92
CA ILE A 56 -5.26 10.47 -20.67
C ILE A 56 -5.97 11.82 -20.43
N ALA A 57 -5.27 12.93 -20.67
CA ALA A 57 -5.88 14.25 -20.60
C ALA A 57 -6.97 14.44 -21.66
N GLU A 58 -6.75 13.89 -22.86
CA GLU A 58 -7.71 13.93 -23.97
C GLU A 58 -8.98 13.14 -23.66
N ALA A 59 -8.85 11.95 -23.07
CA ALA A 59 -9.98 11.11 -22.68
C ALA A 59 -10.98 11.87 -21.77
N LYS A 60 -10.48 12.80 -20.94
CA LYS A 60 -11.28 13.58 -19.99
C LYS A 60 -11.92 14.83 -20.61
N ARG A 61 -11.67 15.13 -21.88
CA ARG A 61 -12.21 16.31 -22.57
C ARG A 61 -13.53 16.01 -23.28
N SER A 62 -14.31 17.07 -23.49
CA SER A 62 -15.54 17.02 -24.30
C SER A 62 -15.29 17.33 -25.78
N THR A 63 -14.19 18.01 -26.10
CA THR A 63 -13.80 18.38 -27.48
C THR A 63 -12.34 18.04 -27.72
N PRO A 64 -11.97 17.62 -28.94
CA PRO A 64 -10.58 17.29 -29.26
C PRO A 64 -9.61 18.46 -29.02
N SER A 65 -8.39 18.19 -28.55
CA SER A 65 -7.41 19.23 -28.25
C SER A 65 -6.53 19.65 -29.43
N SER A 66 -6.34 18.77 -30.43
CA SER A 66 -5.70 19.09 -31.70
C SER A 66 -6.09 18.12 -32.81
N LYS A 67 -5.74 18.48 -34.05
CA LYS A 67 -5.91 17.59 -35.21
C LYS A 67 -5.06 16.33 -35.07
N GLU A 68 -3.79 16.46 -34.69
CA GLU A 68 -2.86 15.32 -34.54
C GLU A 68 -3.32 14.34 -33.47
N MET A 69 -3.93 14.84 -32.38
CA MET A 69 -4.52 13.99 -31.36
C MET A 69 -5.75 13.24 -31.89
N THR A 70 -6.57 13.92 -32.71
CA THR A 70 -7.72 13.30 -33.39
C THR A 70 -7.25 12.19 -34.33
N ASP A 71 -6.27 12.48 -35.18
CA ASP A 71 -5.67 11.53 -36.13
C ASP A 71 -5.05 10.32 -35.39
N LEU A 72 -4.37 10.56 -34.26
CA LEU A 72 -3.83 9.50 -33.42
C LEU A 72 -4.96 8.62 -32.86
N ILE A 73 -6.01 9.21 -32.28
CA ILE A 73 -7.14 8.45 -31.72
C ILE A 73 -7.82 7.60 -32.79
N GLU A 74 -7.99 8.11 -34.01
CA GLU A 74 -8.52 7.33 -35.14
C GLU A 74 -7.62 6.13 -35.46
N LYS A 75 -6.29 6.33 -35.52
CA LYS A 75 -5.33 5.23 -35.68
C LYS A 75 -5.38 4.22 -34.53
N LEU A 76 -5.54 4.67 -33.28
CA LEU A 76 -5.68 3.77 -32.13
C LEU A 76 -6.94 2.90 -32.23
N ARG A 77 -8.05 3.39 -32.82
CA ARG A 77 -9.26 2.58 -33.04
C ARG A 77 -9.03 1.45 -34.04
N GLU A 78 -8.16 1.66 -35.02
CA GLU A 78 -7.79 0.66 -36.04
C GLU A 78 -6.76 -0.35 -35.54
N ALA A 79 -5.87 0.04 -34.61
CA ALA A 79 -4.81 -0.81 -34.09
C ALA A 79 -5.35 -2.04 -33.33
N PRO A 80 -4.73 -3.23 -33.31
CA PRO A 80 -5.27 -4.38 -32.58
C PRO A 80 -5.51 -4.13 -31.08
N ALA A 81 -6.65 -4.59 -30.55
CA ALA A 81 -6.96 -4.51 -29.12
C ALA A 81 -6.10 -5.48 -28.29
N ALA A 82 -5.53 -5.03 -27.18
CA ALA A 82 -4.74 -5.86 -26.29
C ALA A 82 -5.64 -6.64 -25.30
N LYS A 83 -5.45 -7.95 -25.21
CA LYS A 83 -6.00 -8.79 -24.14
C LYS A 83 -4.91 -9.04 -23.11
N ILE A 84 -5.03 -8.42 -21.94
CA ILE A 84 -3.99 -8.43 -20.91
C ILE A 84 -4.44 -9.28 -19.73
N GLY A 85 -3.59 -10.19 -19.28
CA GLY A 85 -3.90 -11.08 -18.17
C GLY A 85 -2.66 -11.66 -17.49
N PRO A 86 -2.85 -12.40 -16.39
CA PRO A 86 -1.75 -12.94 -15.58
C PRO A 86 -0.93 -14.01 -16.30
N ASP A 87 -1.54 -14.77 -17.22
CA ASP A 87 -0.84 -15.76 -18.03
C ASP A 87 0.22 -15.11 -18.92
N ARG A 88 1.40 -15.73 -19.02
CA ARG A 88 2.54 -15.21 -19.80
C ARG A 88 2.20 -14.91 -21.27
N LYS A 89 1.31 -15.70 -21.88
CA LYS A 89 0.84 -15.50 -23.27
C LYS A 89 -0.01 -14.23 -23.45
N ASN A 90 -0.58 -13.71 -22.36
CA ASN A 90 -1.43 -12.52 -22.33
C ASN A 90 -0.69 -11.31 -21.73
N HIS A 91 0.63 -11.37 -21.54
CA HIS A 91 1.39 -10.21 -21.09
C HIS A 91 1.54 -9.21 -22.22
N LEU A 92 1.25 -7.93 -21.96
CA LEU A 92 1.55 -6.87 -22.91
C LEU A 92 2.97 -6.37 -22.69
N LYS A 93 3.79 -6.40 -23.74
CA LYS A 93 5.10 -5.77 -23.77
C LYS A 93 4.95 -4.32 -24.24
N VAL A 94 5.12 -3.38 -23.31
CA VAL A 94 5.00 -1.95 -23.60
C VAL A 94 6.18 -1.54 -24.50
N LEU A 95 5.91 -0.71 -25.50
CA LEU A 95 6.88 -0.21 -26.50
C LEU A 95 7.29 -1.23 -27.60
N ASP A 96 6.88 -2.49 -27.52
CA ASP A 96 7.12 -3.46 -28.60
C ASP A 96 6.30 -3.11 -29.85
N ASN A 97 5.06 -2.65 -29.64
CA ASN A 97 4.22 -2.04 -30.68
C ASN A 97 3.62 -0.74 -30.12
N THR A 98 3.91 0.39 -30.78
CA THR A 98 3.53 1.74 -30.31
C THR A 98 2.02 1.89 -30.25
N LEU A 99 1.32 1.67 -31.36
CA LEU A 99 -0.13 1.88 -31.42
C LEU A 99 -0.91 0.91 -30.52
N VAL A 100 -0.52 -0.36 -30.43
CA VAL A 100 -1.16 -1.34 -29.52
C VAL A 100 -0.94 -0.94 -28.06
N SER A 101 0.27 -0.51 -27.70
CA SER A 101 0.57 -0.06 -26.33
C SER A 101 -0.23 1.18 -25.95
N LEU A 102 -0.31 2.18 -26.84
CA LEU A 102 -1.09 3.40 -26.63
C LEU A 102 -2.59 3.14 -26.62
N ARG A 103 -3.10 2.26 -27.50
CA ARG A 103 -4.51 1.84 -27.53
C ARG A 103 -4.89 1.19 -26.20
N ALA A 104 -4.10 0.25 -25.72
CA ALA A 104 -4.35 -0.45 -24.46
C ALA A 104 -4.44 0.53 -23.27
N ILE A 105 -3.55 1.53 -23.21
CA ILE A 105 -3.60 2.53 -22.16
C ILE A 105 -4.82 3.43 -22.29
N TYR A 106 -5.12 3.90 -23.50
CA TYR A 106 -6.25 4.79 -23.75
C TYR A 106 -7.60 4.11 -23.45
N GLU A 107 -7.78 2.87 -23.93
CA GLU A 107 -8.97 2.05 -23.62
C GLU A 107 -9.07 1.75 -22.11
N GLY A 108 -7.94 1.44 -21.48
CA GLY A 108 -7.84 1.23 -20.03
C GLY A 108 -8.29 2.44 -19.23
N GLU A 109 -7.80 3.64 -19.57
CA GLU A 109 -8.20 4.90 -18.90
C GLU A 109 -9.69 5.19 -19.12
N LEU A 110 -10.19 5.00 -20.35
CA LEU A 110 -11.61 5.21 -20.66
C LEU A 110 -12.51 4.28 -19.83
N ALA A 111 -12.20 2.99 -19.83
CA ALA A 111 -12.95 1.96 -19.12
C ALA A 111 -12.82 2.08 -17.59
N GLY A 112 -11.62 2.39 -17.12
CA GLY A 112 -11.27 2.47 -15.71
C GLY A 112 -11.72 3.77 -15.05
N GLN A 113 -11.58 4.93 -15.69
CA GLN A 113 -11.68 6.21 -14.98
C GLN A 113 -12.64 7.23 -15.59
N VAL A 114 -12.89 7.18 -16.90
CA VAL A 114 -13.54 8.31 -17.60
C VAL A 114 -15.01 8.05 -17.90
N LEU A 115 -15.34 6.91 -18.53
CA LEU A 115 -16.69 6.70 -19.04
C LEU A 115 -17.71 6.64 -17.89
N PRO A 116 -18.89 7.26 -18.05
CA PRO A 116 -19.95 7.19 -17.05
C PRO A 116 -20.52 5.75 -16.98
N PRO A 117 -21.11 5.34 -15.84
CA PRO A 117 -21.60 3.98 -15.64
C PRO A 117 -22.46 3.42 -16.78
N ALA A 118 -23.38 4.24 -17.32
CA ALA A 118 -24.29 3.84 -18.40
C ALA A 118 -23.62 3.55 -19.75
N LYS A 119 -22.35 3.95 -19.94
CA LYS A 119 -21.57 3.71 -21.17
C LYS A 119 -20.52 2.61 -21.01
N LEU A 120 -20.35 2.05 -19.81
CA LEU A 120 -19.38 1.00 -19.57
C LEU A 120 -19.90 -0.34 -20.09
N GLN A 121 -19.02 -1.07 -20.76
CA GLN A 121 -19.25 -2.44 -21.21
C GLN A 121 -18.20 -3.35 -20.59
N LYS A 122 -18.45 -4.66 -20.59
CA LYS A 122 -17.48 -5.67 -20.13
C LYS A 122 -16.22 -5.55 -20.99
N HIS A 123 -15.08 -5.29 -20.36
CA HIS A 123 -13.80 -5.29 -21.05
C HIS A 123 -13.43 -6.74 -21.42
N PRO A 124 -12.90 -7.00 -22.63
CA PRO A 124 -12.47 -8.36 -23.02
C PRO A 124 -11.46 -9.01 -22.07
N SER A 125 -10.66 -8.19 -21.39
CA SER A 125 -9.67 -8.65 -20.40
C SER A 125 -10.26 -8.94 -19.02
N ALA A 126 -11.53 -8.60 -18.74
CA ALA A 126 -12.15 -8.85 -17.44
C ALA A 126 -12.14 -10.34 -17.07
N ASP A 127 -12.31 -11.22 -18.06
CA ASP A 127 -12.25 -12.68 -17.87
C ASP A 127 -10.84 -13.21 -17.58
N LEU A 128 -9.81 -12.47 -18.03
CA LEU A 128 -8.42 -12.79 -17.74
C LEU A 128 -8.00 -12.23 -16.37
N PHE A 129 -8.43 -11.00 -16.06
CA PHE A 129 -8.23 -10.34 -14.78
C PHE A 129 -9.28 -9.23 -14.56
N PRO A 130 -9.98 -9.18 -13.40
CA PRO A 130 -9.78 -9.98 -12.19
C PRO A 130 -10.15 -11.46 -12.30
N GLY A 131 -10.92 -11.85 -13.30
CA GLY A 131 -11.27 -13.24 -13.59
C GLY A 131 -12.70 -13.39 -14.11
N ALA A 132 -12.95 -14.51 -14.78
CA ALA A 132 -14.26 -14.80 -15.35
C ALA A 132 -15.34 -15.03 -14.29
N ILE A 133 -16.57 -14.65 -14.65
CA ILE A 133 -17.80 -15.01 -13.93
C ILE A 133 -18.58 -15.93 -14.85
N GLU A 134 -19.08 -17.04 -14.31
CA GLU A 134 -19.89 -17.99 -15.07
C GLU A 134 -21.16 -17.33 -15.63
N SER A 135 -21.49 -17.65 -16.88
CA SER A 135 -22.56 -16.98 -17.64
C SER A 135 -23.97 -17.22 -17.10
N GLN A 136 -24.16 -18.22 -16.24
CA GLN A 136 -25.47 -18.62 -15.70
C GLN A 136 -25.81 -17.94 -14.36
N ILE A 137 -24.90 -17.14 -13.80
CA ILE A 137 -25.10 -16.50 -12.50
C ILE A 137 -26.16 -15.40 -12.61
N ARG A 138 -27.20 -15.51 -11.78
CA ARG A 138 -28.23 -14.47 -11.65
C ARG A 138 -27.72 -13.36 -10.75
N PHE A 139 -27.85 -12.13 -11.21
CA PHE A 139 -27.58 -10.96 -10.38
C PHE A 139 -28.76 -10.72 -9.43
N ALA A 140 -28.44 -10.30 -8.21
CA ALA A 140 -29.43 -10.18 -7.15
C ALA A 140 -29.36 -8.81 -6.45
N THR A 141 -30.38 -8.55 -5.64
CA THR A 141 -30.38 -7.45 -4.68
C THR A 141 -29.91 -7.96 -3.33
N HIS A 142 -28.95 -7.27 -2.73
CA HIS A 142 -28.41 -7.59 -1.42
C HIS A 142 -28.41 -6.36 -0.53
N ASN A 143 -28.75 -6.56 0.75
CA ASN A 143 -28.56 -5.59 1.80
C ASN A 143 -27.24 -5.92 2.51
N CYS A 144 -26.42 -4.90 2.76
CA CYS A 144 -25.18 -5.02 3.51
C CYS A 144 -25.20 -4.06 4.71
N GLU A 145 -24.72 -4.54 5.85
CA GLU A 145 -24.59 -3.73 7.05
C GLU A 145 -23.26 -2.99 7.03
N ILE A 146 -23.31 -1.67 7.20
CA ILE A 146 -22.16 -0.77 7.22
C ILE A 146 -22.08 -0.14 8.61
N ASN A 147 -20.92 -0.22 9.23
CA ASN A 147 -20.68 0.42 10.52
C ASN A 147 -20.35 1.90 10.32
N VAL A 148 -21.26 2.80 10.66
CA VAL A 148 -21.16 4.23 10.35
C VAL A 148 -20.14 4.97 11.21
N ASN A 149 -19.70 4.36 12.32
CA ASN A 149 -18.61 4.88 13.15
C ASN A 149 -17.23 4.23 12.87
N ALA A 150 -17.15 3.37 11.83
CA ALA A 150 -15.87 2.88 11.30
C ALA A 150 -15.29 3.86 10.25
N TYR A 151 -14.08 3.56 9.77
CA TYR A 151 -13.37 4.39 8.80
C TYR A 151 -12.78 3.56 7.66
N ARG A 152 -12.40 4.22 6.56
CA ARG A 152 -11.80 3.59 5.37
C ARG A 152 -12.75 2.55 4.75
N TRP A 153 -12.18 1.53 4.12
CA TRP A 153 -12.90 0.54 3.33
C TRP A 153 -13.60 -0.50 4.22
N GLN A 154 -14.91 -0.56 4.12
CA GLN A 154 -15.74 -1.61 4.69
C GLN A 154 -16.08 -2.64 3.62
N SER A 155 -15.75 -3.89 3.92
CA SER A 155 -16.01 -5.05 3.07
C SER A 155 -17.49 -5.39 3.04
N THR A 156 -18.06 -5.53 1.85
CA THR A 156 -19.50 -5.85 1.66
C THR A 156 -19.77 -7.33 1.45
N GLY A 157 -18.77 -8.12 1.04
CA GLY A 157 -18.97 -9.49 0.56
C GLY A 157 -19.67 -9.58 -0.81
N LEU A 158 -19.74 -8.46 -1.54
CA LEU A 158 -20.39 -8.35 -2.84
C LEU A 158 -19.36 -8.03 -3.93
N TYR A 159 -19.69 -8.42 -5.16
CA TYR A 159 -18.88 -8.19 -6.34
C TYR A 159 -19.72 -7.55 -7.44
N ALA A 160 -19.13 -6.58 -8.12
CA ALA A 160 -19.70 -5.90 -9.28
C ALA A 160 -19.37 -6.65 -10.56
N PRO A 161 -20.35 -7.25 -11.28
CA PRO A 161 -20.09 -7.89 -12.55
C PRO A 161 -19.57 -6.88 -13.59
N PRO A 162 -18.63 -7.28 -14.48
CA PRO A 162 -18.03 -6.37 -15.44
C PRO A 162 -19.05 -5.87 -16.46
N GLY A 163 -19.09 -4.56 -16.68
CA GLY A 163 -20.00 -3.89 -17.62
C GLY A 163 -21.46 -3.78 -17.17
N VAL A 164 -21.78 -4.22 -15.95
CA VAL A 164 -23.15 -4.19 -15.42
C VAL A 164 -23.34 -2.95 -14.55
N VAL A 165 -24.45 -2.23 -14.78
CA VAL A 165 -24.84 -1.10 -13.92
C VAL A 165 -25.48 -1.62 -12.64
N ILE A 166 -24.86 -1.28 -11.53
CA ILE A 166 -25.30 -1.53 -10.17
C ILE A 166 -25.90 -0.26 -9.61
N ARG A 167 -26.92 -0.38 -8.77
CA ARG A 167 -27.45 0.75 -8.00
C ARG A 167 -27.15 0.52 -6.54
N VAL A 168 -26.48 1.50 -5.92
CA VAL A 168 -26.21 1.54 -4.49
C VAL A 168 -27.16 2.54 -3.86
N THR A 169 -27.95 2.08 -2.89
CA THR A 169 -28.87 2.91 -2.13
C THR A 169 -28.39 3.02 -0.70
N ILE A 170 -28.18 4.25 -0.24
CA ILE A 170 -27.80 4.58 1.15
C ILE A 170 -28.95 5.26 1.88
N PRO A 171 -29.00 5.22 3.21
CA PRO A 171 -29.94 6.00 4.00
C PRO A 171 -29.79 7.51 3.74
N GLU A 172 -30.90 8.25 3.76
CA GLU A 172 -30.96 9.66 3.39
C GLU A 172 -30.06 10.54 4.28
N GLU A 173 -29.93 10.18 5.56
CA GLU A 173 -29.10 10.89 6.53
C GLU A 173 -27.59 10.84 6.20
N PHE A 174 -27.14 9.92 5.35
CA PHE A 174 -25.75 9.79 4.92
C PHE A 174 -25.50 10.36 3.52
N VAL A 175 -26.53 10.87 2.84
CA VAL A 175 -26.39 11.50 1.52
C VAL A 175 -25.50 12.74 1.64
N GLY A 176 -24.37 12.74 0.92
CA GLY A 176 -23.41 13.84 0.98
C GLY A 176 -22.53 13.85 2.23
N ALA A 177 -22.59 12.81 3.08
CA ALA A 177 -21.70 12.65 4.24
C ALA A 177 -20.23 12.34 3.88
N GLY A 178 -19.85 12.47 2.61
CA GLY A 178 -18.51 12.15 2.10
C GLY A 178 -18.26 10.65 1.90
N TRP A 179 -19.30 9.83 1.94
CA TRP A 179 -19.21 8.39 1.67
C TRP A 179 -18.91 8.13 0.19
N LYS A 180 -18.13 7.09 -0.05
CA LYS A 180 -17.84 6.62 -1.42
C LYS A 180 -18.12 5.13 -1.53
N VAL A 181 -18.35 4.69 -2.76
CA VAL A 181 -18.33 3.27 -3.11
C VAL A 181 -17.15 2.99 -4.03
N ARG A 182 -16.39 1.96 -3.71
CA ARG A 182 -15.29 1.45 -4.52
C ARG A 182 -15.68 0.12 -5.16
N ILE A 183 -15.30 -0.04 -6.42
CA ILE A 183 -15.29 -1.31 -7.13
C ILE A 183 -13.83 -1.68 -7.43
N GLY A 184 -13.38 -2.84 -6.96
CA GLY A 184 -12.03 -3.35 -7.16
C GLY A 184 -11.06 -2.97 -6.03
N CYS A 185 -10.25 -3.96 -5.59
CA CYS A 185 -9.26 -3.79 -4.53
C CYS A 185 -7.87 -3.36 -5.03
N ASN A 186 -7.64 -3.35 -6.35
CA ASN A 186 -6.37 -2.98 -7.00
C ASN A 186 -6.21 -1.45 -7.11
N SER A 187 -6.19 -0.74 -5.97
CA SER A 187 -6.16 0.73 -5.92
C SER A 187 -4.82 1.37 -6.27
N THR A 188 -3.88 0.63 -6.87
CA THR A 188 -2.60 1.15 -7.32
C THR A 188 -2.46 0.97 -8.83
N THR A 189 -2.35 2.11 -9.51
CA THR A 189 -2.11 2.20 -10.96
C THR A 189 -0.75 1.63 -11.32
N ILE A 190 -0.66 0.86 -12.40
CA ILE A 190 0.63 0.42 -12.97
C ILE A 190 1.23 1.56 -13.82
N ASP A 191 2.45 1.97 -13.50
CA ASP A 191 3.12 3.04 -14.25
C ASP A 191 3.79 2.50 -15.53
N ALA A 192 3.08 2.50 -16.65
CA ALA A 192 3.67 2.30 -17.98
C ALA A 192 4.30 3.62 -18.50
N PRO A 193 5.55 3.63 -19.03
CA PRO A 193 6.36 2.47 -19.40
C PRO A 193 7.42 2.04 -18.38
N LYS A 194 7.41 2.54 -17.12
CA LYS A 194 8.35 2.04 -16.09
C LYS A 194 8.24 0.53 -15.93
N HIS A 195 7.01 0.01 -16.03
CA HIS A 195 6.74 -1.42 -16.21
C HIS A 195 6.60 -1.75 -17.69
N LEU A 196 7.65 -2.34 -18.28
CA LEU A 196 7.66 -2.74 -19.69
C LEU A 196 6.85 -4.01 -19.98
N THR A 197 6.37 -4.72 -18.95
CA THR A 197 5.53 -5.91 -19.12
C THR A 197 4.31 -5.80 -18.22
N LEU A 198 3.14 -5.57 -18.81
CA LEU A 198 1.87 -5.50 -18.08
C LEU A 198 1.24 -6.88 -18.00
N LYS A 199 0.74 -7.21 -16.79
CA LYS A 199 0.08 -8.50 -16.47
C LYS A 199 -1.42 -8.34 -16.17
N ARG A 200 -1.88 -7.09 -16.20
CA ARG A 200 -3.27 -6.64 -16.14
C ARG A 200 -3.31 -5.20 -16.70
N PHE A 201 -4.49 -4.65 -16.89
CA PHE A 201 -4.64 -3.23 -17.20
C PHE A 201 -4.17 -2.35 -16.02
N PRO A 202 -3.59 -1.15 -16.28
CA PRO A 202 -3.08 -0.27 -15.23
C PRO A 202 -4.12 0.16 -14.20
N ASP A 203 -5.28 0.65 -14.66
CA ASP A 203 -6.36 1.18 -13.84
C ASP A 203 -7.61 0.33 -14.05
N ILE A 204 -8.02 -0.37 -12.99
CA ILE A 204 -9.18 -1.28 -13.05
C ILE A 204 -10.17 -1.08 -11.91
N ASP A 205 -9.78 -0.33 -10.87
CA ASP A 205 -10.66 0.07 -9.79
C ASP A 205 -11.43 1.35 -10.14
N ARG A 206 -12.63 1.50 -9.58
CA ARG A 206 -13.45 2.70 -9.72
C ARG A 206 -13.97 3.16 -8.38
N VAL A 207 -14.02 4.47 -8.18
CA VAL A 207 -14.59 5.08 -6.97
C VAL A 207 -15.66 6.08 -7.37
N TYR A 208 -16.80 6.04 -6.70
CA TYR A 208 -17.93 6.93 -6.92
C TYR A 208 -18.37 7.57 -5.60
N ASP A 209 -18.69 8.86 -5.64
CA ASP A 209 -19.28 9.55 -4.49
C ASP A 209 -20.74 9.12 -4.29
N LEU A 210 -21.14 8.87 -3.05
CA LEU A 210 -22.52 8.58 -2.67
C LEU A 210 -23.21 9.89 -2.24
N SER A 211 -23.39 10.79 -3.22
CA SER A 211 -23.99 12.11 -3.04
C SER A 211 -25.50 12.16 -3.29
N LYS A 212 -26.13 11.01 -3.52
CA LYS A 212 -27.57 10.83 -3.75
C LYS A 212 -28.05 9.59 -3.01
N GLY A 213 -29.33 9.54 -2.65
CA GLY A 213 -29.93 8.37 -2.00
C GLY A 213 -29.72 7.08 -2.80
N THR A 214 -29.77 7.14 -4.14
CA THR A 214 -29.38 6.03 -5.02
C THR A 214 -28.37 6.49 -6.08
N THR A 215 -27.22 5.83 -6.15
CA THR A 215 -26.15 6.13 -7.11
C THR A 215 -25.93 4.95 -8.07
N PRO A 216 -26.05 5.15 -9.40
CA PRO A 216 -25.65 4.14 -10.38
C PRO A 216 -24.13 4.09 -10.50
N ILE A 217 -23.56 2.89 -10.45
CA ILE A 217 -22.12 2.63 -10.57
C ILE A 217 -21.90 1.45 -11.51
N ALA A 218 -20.70 1.33 -12.09
CA ALA A 218 -20.32 0.17 -12.89
C ALA A 218 -18.79 0.08 -12.97
N SER A 219 -18.25 -1.05 -13.42
CA SER A 219 -16.84 -1.18 -13.79
C SER A 219 -16.74 -2.06 -15.02
N SER A 220 -15.94 -1.69 -16.01
CA SER A 220 -15.69 -2.53 -17.18
C SER A 220 -14.93 -3.82 -16.84
N PHE A 221 -14.15 -3.82 -15.76
CA PHE A 221 -13.40 -4.98 -15.29
C PHE A 221 -14.12 -5.76 -14.20
N GLY A 222 -15.10 -5.12 -13.53
CA GLY A 222 -15.73 -5.65 -12.33
C GLY A 222 -14.81 -5.53 -11.11
N GLY A 223 -15.27 -6.00 -9.95
CA GLY A 223 -14.45 -6.03 -8.74
C GLY A 223 -15.25 -6.19 -7.45
N LEU A 224 -14.56 -6.52 -6.36
CA LEU A 224 -15.12 -6.47 -5.01
C LEU A 224 -15.67 -5.07 -4.70
N ILE A 225 -16.80 -5.00 -4.01
CA ILE A 225 -17.44 -3.72 -3.67
C ILE A 225 -17.12 -3.34 -2.22
N TYR A 226 -16.73 -2.10 -2.00
CA TYR A 226 -16.45 -1.53 -0.69
C TYR A 226 -17.23 -0.24 -0.48
N ILE A 227 -17.67 0.01 0.75
CA ILE A 227 -18.10 1.34 1.18
C ILE A 227 -16.91 2.01 1.87
N GLU A 228 -16.50 3.17 1.38
CA GLU A 228 -15.44 3.97 1.99
C GLU A 228 -16.05 5.10 2.82
N LEU A 229 -15.77 5.08 4.11
CA LEU A 229 -16.15 6.17 5.02
C LEU A 229 -14.99 7.16 5.16
N PRO A 230 -15.27 8.48 5.22
CA PRO A 230 -14.25 9.48 5.39
C PRO A 230 -13.52 9.28 6.72
N LEU A 231 -12.23 9.61 6.73
CA LEU A 231 -11.49 9.74 7.99
C LEU A 231 -12.07 10.94 8.76
N PRO A 232 -12.18 10.85 10.11
CA PRO A 232 -12.71 11.94 10.89
C PRO A 232 -11.77 13.14 10.75
N LYS A 233 -12.35 14.35 10.63
CA LYS A 233 -11.55 15.58 10.54
C LYS A 233 -10.74 15.73 11.81
N ALA A 234 -9.51 16.22 11.63
CA ALA A 234 -8.44 16.14 12.61
C ALA A 234 -8.64 16.82 13.97
N LYS A 235 -9.81 17.40 14.24
CA LYS A 235 -10.09 18.19 15.44
C LYS A 235 -10.91 17.47 16.51
N GLU A 236 -11.54 16.35 16.21
CA GLU A 236 -12.30 15.61 17.24
C GLU A 236 -11.63 14.32 17.68
N TYR A 237 -10.78 13.68 16.88
CA TYR A 237 -9.99 12.53 17.35
C TYR A 237 -8.63 12.32 16.67
N LEU A 238 -8.22 13.12 15.67
CA LEU A 238 -7.00 12.78 14.90
C LEU A 238 -6.25 13.97 14.27
N GLY A 239 -5.36 14.67 14.98
CA GLY A 239 -4.42 15.66 14.43
C GLY A 239 -3.61 15.15 13.22
N ARG A 240 -4.18 15.23 12.00
CA ARG A 240 -3.60 14.84 10.69
C ARG A 240 -2.92 13.47 10.63
N ASP A 241 -3.57 12.48 10.01
CA ASP A 241 -2.99 11.19 9.52
C ASP A 241 -2.00 10.45 10.44
N SER A 242 -1.94 10.76 11.75
CA SER A 242 -0.89 10.27 12.65
C SER A 242 -1.38 9.88 14.05
N ASP A 243 -2.52 10.38 14.52
CA ASP A 243 -3.04 9.99 15.84
C ASP A 243 -3.47 8.51 15.92
N ILE A 244 -3.96 7.93 14.82
CA ILE A 244 -4.28 6.49 14.77
C ILE A 244 -3.02 5.61 14.72
N TYR A 245 -1.91 6.23 14.30
CA TYR A 245 -0.59 5.63 14.33
C TYR A 245 0.10 5.86 15.68
N ASN A 246 -0.35 6.82 16.49
CA ASN A 246 0.19 7.10 17.82
C ASN A 246 -0.60 6.46 18.97
N LEU A 247 -1.64 5.67 18.70
CA LEU A 247 -2.28 4.87 19.73
C LEU A 247 -1.25 3.97 20.45
N VAL A 248 -1.37 3.90 21.78
CA VAL A 248 -0.44 3.15 22.63
C VAL A 248 -1.20 2.13 23.49
N ASP A 249 -0.71 0.89 23.47
CA ASP A 249 -1.13 -0.26 24.29
C ASP A 249 -2.58 -0.76 24.11
N SER A 250 -3.58 0.12 24.15
CA SER A 250 -5.00 -0.22 24.08
C SER A 250 -5.81 0.70 23.17
N TYR A 251 -6.83 0.13 22.55
CA TYR A 251 -7.85 0.85 21.80
C TYR A 251 -9.17 0.12 22.01
N ASP A 252 -10.14 0.82 22.58
CA ASP A 252 -11.49 0.31 22.78
C ASP A 252 -12.38 0.86 21.65
N PRO A 253 -12.73 0.03 20.65
CA PRO A 253 -13.59 0.49 19.56
C PRO A 253 -14.98 0.81 20.11
N PRO A 254 -15.60 1.92 19.69
CA PRO A 254 -16.98 2.18 20.05
C PRO A 254 -17.88 1.04 19.53
N ALA A 255 -18.98 0.77 20.24
CA ALA A 255 -19.98 -0.19 19.78
C ALA A 255 -20.39 0.13 18.34
N PRO A 256 -20.44 -0.86 17.42
CA PRO A 256 -20.81 -0.62 16.04
C PRO A 256 -22.19 0.02 15.92
N GLN A 257 -22.29 1.07 15.11
CA GLN A 257 -23.56 1.69 14.73
C GLN A 257 -23.83 1.28 13.29
N LEU A 258 -24.72 0.31 13.10
CA LEU A 258 -24.96 -0.28 11.79
C LEU A 258 -26.07 0.46 11.04
N CYS A 259 -25.85 0.71 9.76
CA CYS A 259 -26.91 1.06 8.82
C CYS A 259 -26.97 0.05 7.67
N THR A 260 -28.12 -0.04 7.02
CA THR A 260 -28.28 -0.89 5.84
C THR A 260 -28.00 -0.11 4.57
N VAL A 261 -27.12 -0.64 3.71
CA VAL A 261 -26.92 -0.18 2.33
C VAL A 261 -27.41 -1.27 1.39
N GLN A 262 -28.27 -0.92 0.44
CA GLN A 262 -28.79 -1.86 -0.54
C GLN A 262 -28.02 -1.74 -1.86
N MET A 263 -27.71 -2.88 -2.47
CA MET A 263 -27.05 -2.97 -3.77
C MET A 263 -27.82 -3.91 -4.70
N THR A 264 -28.08 -3.46 -5.93
CA THR A 264 -28.79 -4.24 -6.95
C THR A 264 -27.86 -4.64 -8.09
N ASN A 265 -28.17 -5.74 -8.78
CA ASN A 265 -27.36 -6.30 -9.88
C ASN A 265 -25.94 -6.70 -9.47
N VAL A 266 -25.78 -7.22 -8.26
CA VAL A 266 -24.50 -7.71 -7.71
C VAL A 266 -24.51 -9.23 -7.59
N ILE A 267 -23.33 -9.80 -7.35
CA ILE A 267 -23.17 -11.22 -6.99
C ILE A 267 -22.43 -11.33 -5.65
N GLN A 268 -22.57 -12.47 -4.98
CA GLN A 268 -21.83 -12.74 -3.75
C GLN A 268 -20.37 -13.08 -4.04
N ALA A 269 -19.49 -12.61 -3.16
CA ALA A 269 -18.07 -12.96 -3.14
C ALA A 269 -17.77 -13.86 -1.93
N PRO A 270 -16.84 -14.83 -2.05
CA PRO A 270 -16.43 -15.60 -0.89
C PRO A 270 -15.85 -14.67 0.17
N ARG A 271 -16.46 -14.65 1.36
CA ARG A 271 -16.00 -13.81 2.47
C ARG A 271 -16.01 -14.59 3.77
N TYR A 272 -14.84 -14.72 4.38
CA TYR A 272 -14.69 -15.25 5.72
C TYR A 272 -14.30 -14.14 6.70
N VAL A 273 -15.11 -13.94 7.74
CA VAL A 273 -14.84 -13.02 8.84
C VAL A 273 -14.53 -13.84 10.09
N HIS A 274 -13.27 -13.80 10.52
CA HIS A 274 -12.79 -14.58 11.66
C HIS A 274 -13.58 -14.26 12.94
N GLY A 275 -14.04 -15.32 13.63
CA GLY A 275 -14.89 -15.22 14.82
C GLY A 275 -16.37 -14.95 14.55
N VAL A 276 -16.77 -14.73 13.29
CA VAL A 276 -18.17 -14.45 12.90
C VAL A 276 -18.70 -15.48 11.91
N THR A 277 -17.98 -15.74 10.81
CA THR A 277 -18.39 -16.70 9.79
C THR A 277 -18.25 -18.13 10.32
N ASN A 278 -19.30 -18.94 10.20
CA ASN A 278 -19.24 -20.34 10.55
C ASN A 278 -18.34 -21.12 9.57
N VAL A 279 -17.36 -21.87 10.08
CA VAL A 279 -16.41 -22.63 9.25
C VAL A 279 -17.11 -23.73 8.44
N GLY A 280 -18.16 -24.36 8.98
CA GLY A 280 -18.98 -25.34 8.23
C GLY A 280 -19.70 -24.70 7.05
N GLU A 281 -20.31 -23.53 7.24
CA GLU A 281 -20.94 -22.75 6.17
C GLU A 281 -19.92 -22.29 5.11
N TRP A 282 -18.72 -21.90 5.56
CA TRP A 282 -17.62 -21.58 4.67
C TRP A 282 -17.31 -22.73 3.71
N ARG A 283 -17.16 -23.95 4.25
CA ARG A 283 -16.85 -25.16 3.48
C ARG A 283 -17.99 -25.58 2.56
N ALA A 284 -19.21 -25.53 3.07
CA ALA A 284 -20.40 -26.00 2.36
C ALA A 284 -20.80 -25.07 1.21
N GLN A 285 -20.64 -23.75 1.39
CA GLN A 285 -21.25 -22.79 0.48
C GLN A 285 -20.37 -21.56 0.18
N ILE A 286 -19.93 -20.81 1.19
CA ILE A 286 -19.40 -19.44 0.97
C ILE A 286 -18.15 -19.45 0.09
N ARG A 287 -17.25 -20.41 0.29
CA ARG A 287 -16.02 -20.51 -0.52
C ARG A 287 -16.27 -20.73 -2.00
N ASN A 288 -17.48 -21.13 -2.39
CA ASN A 288 -17.91 -21.39 -3.76
C ASN A 288 -18.74 -20.26 -4.39
N TYR A 289 -18.93 -19.13 -3.70
CA TYR A 289 -19.63 -17.98 -4.29
C TYR A 289 -18.96 -17.44 -5.56
N PRO A 290 -19.73 -16.98 -6.57
CA PRO A 290 -19.27 -16.91 -7.96
C PRO A 290 -18.21 -15.84 -8.26
N ALA A 291 -17.99 -14.87 -7.37
CA ALA A 291 -17.00 -13.82 -7.62
C ALA A 291 -15.58 -14.38 -7.83
N PRO A 292 -14.76 -13.76 -8.71
CA PRO A 292 -13.39 -14.20 -9.01
C PRO A 292 -12.37 -13.84 -7.93
N TYR A 293 -12.76 -13.02 -6.95
CA TYR A 293 -11.95 -12.64 -5.80
C TYR A 293 -12.73 -12.83 -4.51
N ALA A 294 -12.00 -13.19 -3.45
CA ALA A 294 -12.47 -13.50 -2.12
C ALA A 294 -11.82 -12.58 -1.08
N GLU A 295 -12.41 -12.50 0.11
CA GLU A 295 -11.81 -11.88 1.30
C GLU A 295 -11.78 -12.87 2.46
N ILE A 296 -10.62 -13.08 3.07
CA ILE A 296 -10.47 -13.85 4.33
C ILE A 296 -9.79 -12.92 5.32
N GLY A 297 -10.41 -12.65 6.47
CA GLY A 297 -9.82 -11.69 7.40
C GLY A 297 -10.46 -11.61 8.78
N SER A 298 -9.84 -10.81 9.64
CA SER A 298 -10.27 -10.44 10.98
C SER A 298 -10.39 -8.92 11.10
N GLY A 299 -10.62 -8.43 12.33
CA GLY A 299 -10.50 -6.99 12.64
C GLY A 299 -9.06 -6.45 12.54
N LYS A 300 -8.04 -7.31 12.36
CA LYS A 300 -6.62 -6.92 12.33
C LYS A 300 -6.03 -6.91 10.92
N VAL A 301 -6.33 -7.92 10.11
CA VAL A 301 -5.84 -8.05 8.73
C VAL A 301 -6.86 -8.76 7.84
N ILE A 302 -6.99 -8.32 6.60
CA ILE A 302 -7.83 -8.92 5.55
C ILE A 302 -6.97 -9.23 4.34
N PHE A 303 -7.07 -10.46 3.82
CA PHE A 303 -6.45 -10.91 2.59
C PHE A 303 -7.47 -10.91 1.45
N MET A 304 -7.20 -10.19 0.37
CA MET A 304 -7.95 -10.26 -0.89
C MET A 304 -7.25 -11.25 -1.81
N ILE A 305 -7.93 -12.36 -2.09
CA ILE A 305 -7.34 -13.56 -2.70
C ILE A 305 -8.15 -13.92 -3.95
N PRO A 306 -7.53 -14.24 -5.10
CA PRO A 306 -8.25 -14.84 -6.21
C PRO A 306 -9.03 -16.09 -5.76
N SER A 307 -10.31 -16.16 -6.08
CA SER A 307 -11.23 -17.16 -5.51
C SER A 307 -10.83 -18.61 -5.82
N HIS A 308 -10.11 -18.85 -6.92
CA HIS A 308 -9.62 -20.19 -7.25
C HIS A 308 -8.70 -20.78 -6.18
N PHE A 309 -7.96 -19.95 -5.43
CA PHE A 309 -7.13 -20.43 -4.32
C PHE A 309 -7.95 -20.86 -3.09
N VAL A 310 -9.19 -20.36 -2.94
CA VAL A 310 -9.99 -20.59 -1.74
C VAL A 310 -11.11 -21.62 -1.92
N ARG A 311 -11.41 -22.03 -3.16
CA ARG A 311 -12.47 -23.01 -3.47
C ARG A 311 -12.32 -24.31 -2.69
N GLU A 312 -11.08 -24.74 -2.47
CA GLU A 312 -10.75 -26.00 -1.78
C GLU A 312 -10.11 -25.76 -0.41
N PHE A 313 -10.20 -24.54 0.12
CA PHE A 313 -9.59 -24.19 1.40
C PHE A 313 -10.59 -24.37 2.57
N ASP A 314 -10.26 -25.24 3.53
CA ASP A 314 -11.19 -25.66 4.60
C ASP A 314 -10.95 -24.99 5.96
N THR A 315 -9.78 -24.39 6.19
CA THR A 315 -9.33 -23.99 7.53
C THR A 315 -8.99 -22.49 7.64
N PRO A 316 -9.92 -21.58 7.27
CA PRO A 316 -9.67 -20.14 7.35
C PRO A 316 -9.54 -19.65 8.80
N ASP A 317 -10.12 -20.36 9.76
CA ASP A 317 -9.97 -20.12 11.20
C ASP A 317 -8.52 -20.31 11.67
N LEU A 318 -7.88 -21.44 11.29
CA LEU A 318 -6.50 -21.74 11.67
C LEU A 318 -5.51 -20.75 11.03
N MET A 319 -5.72 -20.43 9.75
CA MET A 319 -4.96 -19.40 9.05
C MET A 319 -5.05 -18.06 9.80
N MET A 320 -6.27 -17.60 10.10
CA MET A 320 -6.46 -16.29 10.71
C MET A 320 -5.98 -16.23 12.16
N ASN A 321 -6.04 -17.33 12.93
CA ASN A 321 -5.41 -17.41 14.25
C ASN A 321 -3.91 -17.08 14.16
N LYS A 322 -3.20 -17.64 13.17
CA LYS A 322 -1.77 -17.39 13.00
C LYS A 322 -1.48 -15.96 12.56
N TRP A 323 -2.21 -15.44 11.58
CA TRP A 323 -2.00 -14.07 11.11
C TRP A 323 -2.33 -13.02 12.18
N ASP A 324 -3.37 -13.25 12.98
CA ASP A 324 -3.69 -12.39 14.12
C ASP A 324 -2.57 -12.38 15.17
N GLN A 325 -1.93 -13.54 15.43
CA GLN A 325 -0.75 -13.61 16.31
C GLN A 325 0.44 -12.80 15.76
N VAL A 326 0.67 -12.81 14.44
CA VAL A 326 1.74 -12.01 13.82
C VAL A 326 1.48 -10.52 14.04
N ILE A 327 0.26 -10.04 13.77
CA ILE A 327 -0.10 -8.64 13.98
C ILE A 327 -0.02 -8.27 15.47
N ASP A 328 -0.45 -9.16 16.37
CA ASP A 328 -0.37 -8.92 17.81
C ASP A 328 1.08 -8.82 18.30
N ALA A 329 1.98 -9.67 17.81
CA ALA A 329 3.39 -9.61 18.16
C ALA A 329 4.03 -8.30 17.65
N MET A 330 3.71 -7.86 16.42
CA MET A 330 4.19 -6.55 15.93
C MET A 330 3.61 -5.38 16.73
N SER A 331 2.35 -5.50 17.19
CA SER A 331 1.70 -4.52 18.05
C SER A 331 2.38 -4.44 19.41
N GLU A 332 2.68 -5.59 20.00
CA GLU A 332 3.41 -5.73 21.27
C GLU A 332 4.79 -5.08 21.23
N LEU A 333 5.58 -5.37 20.19
CA LEU A 333 6.91 -4.76 20.02
C LEU A 333 6.78 -3.25 19.83
N SER A 334 5.91 -2.83 18.92
CA SER A 334 5.77 -1.41 18.55
C SER A 334 5.05 -0.55 19.59
N GLY A 335 4.46 -1.15 20.62
CA GLY A 335 3.61 -0.46 21.59
C GLY A 335 2.24 -0.04 21.05
N ARG A 336 1.80 -0.58 19.90
CA ARG A 336 0.47 -0.31 19.35
C ARG A 336 -0.60 -1.20 20.00
N PRO A 337 -1.87 -0.78 20.00
CA PRO A 337 -2.97 -1.65 20.39
C PRO A 337 -3.08 -2.90 19.52
N LYS A 338 -3.42 -4.03 20.13
CA LYS A 338 -3.75 -5.28 19.43
C LYS A 338 -5.08 -5.18 18.67
N THR A 339 -6.09 -4.59 19.32
CA THR A 339 -7.33 -4.18 18.64
C THR A 339 -7.05 -3.04 17.69
N LYS A 340 -7.48 -3.16 16.44
CA LYS A 340 -7.21 -2.15 15.41
C LYS A 340 -8.46 -1.31 15.12
N PRO A 341 -8.30 0.01 14.94
CA PRO A 341 -9.38 0.89 14.48
C PRO A 341 -9.82 0.58 13.04
N PHE A 342 -8.94 -0.01 12.24
CA PHE A 342 -9.28 -0.63 10.97
C PHE A 342 -8.28 -1.75 10.64
N PRO A 343 -8.69 -2.78 9.91
CA PRO A 343 -7.80 -3.86 9.52
C PRO A 343 -6.79 -3.38 8.47
N HIS A 344 -5.59 -3.95 8.53
CA HIS A 344 -4.66 -3.96 7.41
C HIS A 344 -5.24 -4.77 6.25
N ARG A 345 -4.84 -4.46 5.02
CA ARG A 345 -5.33 -5.16 3.82
C ARG A 345 -4.16 -5.65 2.99
N VAL A 346 -4.19 -6.90 2.57
CA VAL A 346 -3.15 -7.56 1.76
C VAL A 346 -3.80 -8.07 0.47
N LEU A 347 -3.33 -7.58 -0.67
CA LEU A 347 -3.81 -7.89 -1.99
C LEU A 347 -2.86 -8.86 -2.68
N ILE A 348 -3.38 -10.03 -3.02
CA ILE A 348 -2.68 -11.02 -3.82
C ILE A 348 -3.00 -10.75 -5.29
N GLU A 349 -2.01 -10.28 -6.06
CA GLU A 349 -2.20 -9.85 -7.44
C GLU A 349 -1.05 -10.27 -8.38
N PRO A 350 -1.25 -10.26 -9.71
CA PRO A 350 -0.24 -10.76 -10.64
C PRO A 350 0.87 -9.73 -10.90
N HIS A 351 0.62 -8.44 -10.67
CA HIS A 351 1.53 -7.35 -11.00
C HIS A 351 1.99 -6.60 -9.75
N ILE A 352 3.30 -6.54 -9.55
CA ILE A 352 3.90 -5.85 -8.41
C ILE A 352 4.62 -4.60 -8.90
N ASN A 353 4.22 -3.44 -8.40
CA ASN A 353 4.71 -2.14 -8.86
C ASN A 353 6.13 -1.81 -8.38
N ALA A 354 6.56 -2.37 -7.25
CA ALA A 354 7.90 -2.12 -6.72
C ALA A 354 8.38 -3.33 -5.94
N GLY A 355 9.67 -3.64 -6.03
CA GLY A 355 10.27 -4.75 -5.31
C GLY A 355 9.66 -6.11 -5.62
N ALA A 356 9.79 -7.04 -4.67
CA ALA A 356 9.12 -8.35 -4.72
C ALA A 356 7.67 -8.29 -4.22
N ALA A 357 7.41 -7.34 -3.33
CA ALA A 357 6.12 -6.92 -2.79
C ALA A 357 6.30 -5.44 -2.35
N PHE A 358 5.20 -4.75 -2.04
CA PHE A 358 5.32 -3.41 -1.47
C PHE A 358 4.19 -3.08 -0.48
N ALA A 359 4.58 -2.40 0.59
CA ALA A 359 3.65 -1.91 1.59
C ALA A 359 2.86 -0.71 1.09
N SER A 360 1.53 -0.84 1.08
CA SER A 360 0.59 0.24 0.85
C SER A 360 -0.73 -0.08 1.56
N TYR A 361 -1.83 0.58 1.22
CA TYR A 361 -3.17 0.18 1.65
C TYR A 361 -4.03 -0.07 0.40
N PRO A 362 -4.08 -1.32 -0.12
CA PRO A 362 -3.55 -2.56 0.47
C PRO A 362 -2.05 -2.82 0.24
N ILE A 363 -1.42 -3.64 1.07
CA ILE A 363 -0.11 -4.24 0.78
C ILE A 363 -0.27 -5.11 -0.47
N ASN A 364 0.64 -5.01 -1.43
CA ASN A 364 0.56 -5.77 -2.67
C ASN A 364 1.59 -6.91 -2.63
N VAL A 365 1.13 -8.15 -2.82
CA VAL A 365 1.97 -9.35 -2.81
C VAL A 365 1.70 -10.22 -4.04
N PRO A 366 2.71 -10.96 -4.54
CA PRO A 366 2.55 -11.75 -5.75
C PRO A 366 1.70 -13.00 -5.50
N TYR A 367 1.07 -13.51 -6.57
CA TYR A 367 0.34 -14.79 -6.55
C TYR A 367 1.11 -15.96 -5.93
N GLY A 368 2.44 -15.99 -6.10
CA GLY A 368 3.28 -17.06 -5.55
C GLY A 368 3.22 -17.17 -4.02
N TRP A 369 2.75 -16.14 -3.32
CA TRP A 369 2.65 -16.15 -1.85
C TRP A 369 1.29 -16.67 -1.35
N ALA A 370 0.32 -16.92 -2.23
CA ALA A 370 -1.04 -17.32 -1.84
C ALA A 370 -1.07 -18.62 -1.02
N SER A 371 -0.27 -19.62 -1.41
CA SER A 371 -0.18 -20.90 -0.69
C SER A 371 0.25 -20.71 0.76
N ASP A 372 1.36 -20.03 1.00
CA ASP A 372 1.92 -19.87 2.35
C ASP A 372 1.01 -18.98 3.22
N ILE A 373 0.37 -17.99 2.60
CA ILE A 373 -0.69 -17.19 3.24
C ILE A 373 -1.84 -18.06 3.72
N LEU A 374 -2.38 -18.94 2.86
CA LEU A 374 -3.51 -19.80 3.18
C LEU A 374 -3.16 -20.89 4.19
N LYS A 375 -1.93 -21.40 4.17
CA LYS A 375 -1.45 -22.36 5.19
C LYS A 375 -1.23 -21.73 6.57
N GLY A 376 -1.21 -20.39 6.66
CA GLY A 376 -0.81 -19.71 7.88
C GLY A 376 0.67 -19.95 8.18
N GLU A 377 1.52 -19.92 7.16
CA GLU A 377 2.98 -20.08 7.28
C GLU A 377 3.63 -18.72 7.01
N PRO A 378 3.65 -17.79 7.98
CA PRO A 378 4.20 -16.47 7.76
C PRO A 378 5.71 -16.57 7.51
N GLY A 379 6.10 -16.25 6.28
CA GLY A 379 7.51 -16.14 5.88
C GLY A 379 8.06 -14.73 6.06
N TRP A 380 9.39 -14.59 5.86
CA TRP A 380 10.09 -13.31 5.95
C TRP A 380 9.46 -12.21 5.10
N GLY A 381 9.08 -12.51 3.85
CA GLY A 381 8.49 -11.52 2.95
C GLY A 381 7.22 -10.89 3.52
N MET A 382 6.28 -11.71 4.00
CA MET A 382 5.07 -11.20 4.64
C MET A 382 5.36 -10.47 5.96
N GLY A 383 6.28 -11.00 6.78
CA GLY A 383 6.71 -10.33 8.01
C GLY A 383 7.34 -8.96 7.74
N HIS A 384 8.10 -8.84 6.65
CA HIS A 384 8.70 -7.58 6.19
C HIS A 384 7.62 -6.59 5.75
N GLU A 385 6.72 -6.95 4.84
CA GLU A 385 5.68 -6.03 4.36
C GLU A 385 4.74 -5.54 5.49
N LEU A 386 4.35 -6.44 6.40
CA LEU A 386 3.55 -6.09 7.58
C LEU A 386 4.35 -5.25 8.59
N GLY A 387 5.67 -5.44 8.64
CA GLY A 387 6.58 -4.65 9.47
C GLY A 387 6.63 -3.17 9.06
N HIS A 388 6.50 -2.84 7.76
CA HIS A 388 6.43 -1.45 7.31
C HIS A 388 5.26 -0.68 7.95
N LEU A 389 4.15 -1.36 8.25
CA LEU A 389 2.98 -0.77 8.92
C LEU A 389 3.25 -0.39 10.38
N HIS A 390 4.34 -0.91 10.97
CA HIS A 390 4.72 -0.70 12.35
C HIS A 390 5.91 0.25 12.52
N GLN A 391 6.57 0.62 11.41
CA GLN A 391 7.59 1.66 11.42
C GLN A 391 7.03 3.02 11.83
N HIS A 392 7.92 3.87 12.34
CA HIS A 392 7.60 5.24 12.68
C HIS A 392 8.80 6.13 12.37
N ARG A 393 8.52 7.33 11.87
CA ARG A 393 9.56 8.27 11.43
C ARG A 393 10.60 8.54 12.52
N SER A 394 10.23 8.53 13.80
CA SER A 394 11.15 8.89 14.88
C SER A 394 12.34 7.95 15.06
N TRP A 395 12.19 6.67 14.75
CA TRP A 395 13.29 5.70 14.79
C TRP A 395 13.69 5.18 13.39
N THR A 396 12.86 5.41 12.38
CA THR A 396 13.17 5.15 10.98
C THR A 396 13.70 6.42 10.31
N TYR A 397 14.94 6.76 10.62
CA TYR A 397 15.67 7.85 9.96
C TYR A 397 16.31 7.40 8.63
N GLN A 398 16.95 8.33 7.93
CA GLN A 398 17.44 8.17 6.56
C GLN A 398 18.24 6.88 6.39
N GLY A 399 17.94 6.16 5.31
CA GLY A 399 18.55 4.88 4.98
C GLY A 399 17.97 3.69 5.75
N CYS A 400 17.17 3.88 6.81
CA CYS A 400 16.67 2.80 7.66
C CYS A 400 15.28 2.27 7.29
N GLY A 401 14.67 2.76 6.22
CA GLY A 401 13.33 2.36 5.75
C GLY A 401 13.24 0.85 5.50
N GLU A 402 14.22 0.28 4.84
CA GLU A 402 14.28 -1.16 4.57
C GLU A 402 15.02 -1.95 5.68
N VAL A 403 15.56 -1.27 6.69
CA VAL A 403 16.31 -1.90 7.80
C VAL A 403 15.40 -2.12 9.01
N THR A 404 14.83 -1.05 9.56
CA THR A 404 14.03 -1.10 10.80
C THR A 404 12.72 -1.88 10.66
N VAL A 405 12.21 -2.03 9.44
CA VAL A 405 11.09 -2.94 9.13
C VAL A 405 11.37 -4.37 9.58
N ASN A 406 12.62 -4.83 9.42
CA ASN A 406 12.99 -6.20 9.71
C ASN A 406 13.07 -6.51 11.20
N ILE A 407 13.15 -5.49 12.06
CA ILE A 407 13.05 -5.65 13.52
C ILE A 407 11.67 -6.26 13.86
N PHE A 408 10.61 -5.76 13.22
CA PHE A 408 9.26 -6.30 13.39
C PHE A 408 9.10 -7.69 12.77
N ALA A 409 9.73 -7.94 11.62
CA ALA A 409 9.74 -9.25 10.98
C ALA A 409 10.41 -10.29 11.88
N ILE A 410 11.63 -10.02 12.38
CA ILE A 410 12.36 -10.92 13.29
C ILE A 410 11.52 -11.18 14.55
N TYR A 411 11.04 -10.14 15.23
CA TYR A 411 10.30 -10.29 16.48
C TYR A 411 9.04 -11.15 16.32
N SER A 412 8.19 -10.78 15.35
CA SER A 412 6.90 -11.43 15.15
C SER A 412 7.06 -12.88 14.68
N LEU A 413 7.96 -13.14 13.73
CA LEU A 413 8.19 -14.49 13.24
C LEU A 413 8.82 -15.37 14.32
N THR A 414 9.73 -14.85 15.14
CA THR A 414 10.31 -15.60 16.27
C THR A 414 9.21 -16.00 17.28
N LYS A 415 8.37 -15.04 17.67
CA LYS A 415 7.26 -15.28 18.61
C LYS A 415 6.23 -16.28 18.05
N VAL A 416 5.89 -16.15 16.77
CA VAL A 416 4.80 -16.94 16.17
C VAL A 416 5.27 -18.31 15.70
N ASN A 417 6.47 -18.43 15.13
CA ASN A 417 7.01 -19.71 14.62
C ASN A 417 7.79 -20.48 15.69
N GLY A 418 8.16 -19.83 16.81
CA GLY A 418 8.94 -20.45 17.88
C GLY A 418 10.44 -20.57 17.57
N SER A 419 10.89 -20.04 16.43
CA SER A 419 12.28 -20.05 15.98
C SER A 419 12.66 -18.74 15.31
N VAL A 420 13.88 -18.29 15.54
CA VAL A 420 14.41 -17.08 14.89
C VAL A 420 14.55 -17.32 13.39
N PRO A 421 14.04 -16.44 12.51
CA PRO A 421 14.24 -16.58 11.08
C PRO A 421 15.73 -16.42 10.72
N ASP A 422 16.21 -17.09 9.67
CA ASP A 422 17.64 -17.10 9.26
C ASP A 422 18.33 -15.73 9.25
N ARG A 423 17.61 -14.67 8.90
CA ARG A 423 18.13 -13.30 8.82
C ARG A 423 18.30 -12.59 10.17
N GLY A 424 17.72 -13.13 11.23
CA GLY A 424 17.84 -12.62 12.60
C GLY A 424 18.71 -13.50 13.49
N THR A 425 19.34 -14.56 12.97
CA THR A 425 20.18 -15.43 13.81
C THR A 425 21.46 -14.72 14.22
N ARG A 426 22.01 -15.13 15.37
CA ARG A 426 23.28 -14.61 15.91
C ARG A 426 24.42 -14.77 14.90
N GLU A 427 24.51 -15.94 14.28
CA GLU A 427 25.55 -16.29 13.32
C GLU A 427 25.46 -15.38 12.08
N LYS A 428 24.23 -15.14 11.60
CA LYS A 428 24.00 -14.25 10.46
C LYS A 428 24.35 -12.81 10.80
N ALA A 429 23.95 -12.33 11.98
CA ALA A 429 24.28 -10.99 12.45
C ALA A 429 25.80 -10.78 12.56
N ILE A 430 26.56 -11.75 13.09
CA ILE A 430 28.03 -11.68 13.16
C ILE A 430 28.65 -11.64 11.76
N ALA A 431 28.19 -12.49 10.84
CA ALA A 431 28.71 -12.51 9.48
C ALA A 431 28.48 -11.18 8.76
N ASP A 432 27.29 -10.61 8.90
CA ASP A 432 26.91 -9.33 8.28
C ASP A 432 27.61 -8.14 8.96
N ALA A 433 27.75 -8.17 10.29
CA ALA A 433 28.52 -7.19 11.04
C ALA A 433 30.00 -7.20 10.62
N ARG A 434 30.60 -8.38 10.39
CA ARG A 434 31.99 -8.48 9.94
C ARG A 434 32.21 -7.76 8.63
N LYS A 435 31.32 -7.99 7.68
CA LYS A 435 31.37 -7.36 6.36
C LYS A 435 31.27 -5.83 6.45
N TYR A 436 30.46 -5.32 7.37
CA TYR A 436 30.29 -3.87 7.54
C TYR A 436 31.45 -3.23 8.31
N LEU A 437 31.82 -3.83 9.44
CA LEU A 437 32.81 -3.30 10.37
C LEU A 437 34.26 -3.54 9.93
N SER A 438 34.51 -4.34 8.88
CA SER A 438 35.84 -4.43 8.26
C SER A 438 36.24 -3.15 7.51
N LYS A 439 35.27 -2.29 7.18
CA LYS A 439 35.53 -1.02 6.48
C LYS A 439 36.14 0.03 7.41
N PRO A 440 36.99 0.95 6.92
CA PRO A 440 37.39 2.13 7.69
C PRO A 440 36.17 2.94 8.16
N LEU A 441 36.25 3.54 9.36
CA LEU A 441 35.13 4.31 9.92
C LEU A 441 34.64 5.43 8.98
N ALA A 442 35.56 6.11 8.29
CA ALA A 442 35.24 7.16 7.31
C ALA A 442 34.40 6.67 6.12
N GLU A 443 34.40 5.36 5.84
CA GLU A 443 33.63 4.74 4.76
C GLU A 443 32.29 4.15 5.24
N ARG A 444 32.05 4.09 6.56
CA ARG A 444 30.79 3.62 7.16
C ARG A 444 29.74 4.73 7.07
N SER A 445 29.04 4.78 5.95
CA SER A 445 28.10 5.86 5.62
C SER A 445 26.65 5.50 5.96
N TRP A 446 26.29 5.42 7.25
CA TRP A 446 24.99 4.88 7.70
C TRP A 446 23.74 5.47 7.01
N MET A 447 23.65 6.79 6.90
CA MET A 447 22.49 7.50 6.32
C MET A 447 22.52 7.63 4.79
N THR A 448 23.68 7.51 4.15
CA THR A 448 23.84 7.76 2.70
C THR A 448 24.22 6.52 1.89
N VAL A 449 24.49 5.40 2.55
CA VAL A 449 24.79 4.13 1.89
C VAL A 449 23.59 3.63 1.07
N LYS A 450 23.88 3.22 -0.17
CA LYS A 450 22.94 2.49 -1.02
C LYS A 450 23.27 1.00 -0.90
N GLY A 451 22.30 0.20 -0.46
CA GLY A 451 22.49 -1.22 -0.15
C GLY A 451 22.81 -1.46 1.33
N GLU A 452 23.48 -2.58 1.60
CA GLU A 452 23.96 -2.97 2.94
C GLU A 452 22.86 -3.07 4.00
N LEU A 453 21.71 -3.55 3.56
CA LEU A 453 20.52 -3.65 4.37
C LEU A 453 20.68 -4.64 5.52
N PHE A 454 21.19 -5.84 5.23
CA PHE A 454 21.33 -6.90 6.23
C PHE A 454 22.51 -6.62 7.18
N GLU A 455 23.56 -6.02 6.64
CA GLU A 455 24.69 -5.45 7.38
C GLU A 455 24.24 -4.41 8.40
N ARG A 456 23.35 -3.49 8.02
CA ARG A 456 22.77 -2.52 8.96
C ARG A 456 21.66 -3.11 9.84
N LEU A 457 21.03 -4.21 9.43
CA LEU A 457 20.13 -4.96 10.30
C LEU A 457 20.90 -5.64 11.44
N ALA A 458 22.13 -6.10 11.19
CA ALA A 458 22.98 -6.70 12.20
C ALA A 458 23.22 -5.78 13.40
N PHE A 459 23.29 -4.46 13.20
CA PHE A 459 23.32 -3.47 14.29
C PHE A 459 22.16 -3.66 15.28
N TYR A 460 20.93 -3.72 14.77
CA TYR A 460 19.74 -3.89 15.61
C TYR A 460 19.67 -5.32 16.17
N THR A 461 20.09 -6.31 15.38
CA THR A 461 20.08 -7.72 15.77
C THR A 461 21.03 -7.99 16.95
N ILE A 462 22.22 -7.40 16.92
CA ILE A 462 23.18 -7.46 18.02
C ILE A 462 22.64 -6.78 19.27
N LEU A 463 22.05 -5.58 19.14
CA LEU A 463 21.42 -4.89 20.26
C LEU A 463 20.32 -5.74 20.90
N GLU A 464 19.44 -6.35 20.11
CA GLU A 464 18.40 -7.22 20.66
C GLU A 464 18.99 -8.49 21.29
N THR A 465 19.99 -9.11 20.64
CA THR A 465 20.54 -10.38 21.09
C THR A 465 21.25 -10.22 22.43
N GLU A 466 21.96 -9.11 22.63
CA GLU A 466 22.72 -8.86 23.87
C GLU A 466 21.93 -8.13 24.95
N LEU A 467 20.97 -7.27 24.57
CA LEU A 467 20.26 -6.37 25.50
C LEU A 467 18.76 -6.65 25.61
N GLY A 468 18.23 -7.58 24.83
CA GLY A 468 16.83 -8.01 24.84
C GLY A 468 15.88 -7.10 24.08
N TRP A 469 14.62 -7.54 23.99
CA TRP A 469 13.54 -6.82 23.31
C TRP A 469 12.86 -5.75 24.17
N GLU A 470 12.99 -5.82 25.50
CA GLU A 470 12.33 -4.90 26.43
C GLU A 470 12.75 -3.43 26.23
N PRO A 471 14.04 -3.10 25.99
CA PRO A 471 14.43 -1.72 25.67
C PRO A 471 13.78 -1.20 24.39
N PHE A 472 13.71 -2.00 23.32
CA PHE A 472 13.02 -1.60 22.07
C PHE A 472 11.54 -1.30 22.31
N GLN A 473 10.89 -2.20 23.04
CA GLN A 473 9.50 -2.06 23.46
C GLN A 473 9.24 -0.80 24.29
N GLN A 474 10.15 -0.45 25.19
CA GLN A 474 10.08 0.80 25.97
C GLN A 474 10.24 2.00 25.04
N VAL A 475 11.31 2.04 24.24
CA VAL A 475 11.63 3.18 23.38
C VAL A 475 10.55 3.44 22.33
N PHE A 476 9.99 2.40 21.70
CA PHE A 476 8.90 2.57 20.73
C PHE A 476 7.63 3.12 21.39
N ARG A 477 7.28 2.68 22.60
CA ARG A 477 6.16 3.26 23.37
C ARG A 477 6.42 4.71 23.74
N GLU A 478 7.63 5.04 24.19
CA GLU A 478 8.00 6.42 24.50
C GLU A 478 7.81 7.33 23.30
N TYR A 479 8.24 6.90 22.11
CA TYR A 479 8.01 7.65 20.89
C TYR A 479 6.54 7.83 20.56
N ARG A 480 5.72 6.78 20.65
CA ARG A 480 4.28 6.91 20.34
C ARG A 480 3.52 7.79 21.31
N ARG A 481 4.00 7.91 22.56
CA ARG A 481 3.43 8.82 23.56
C ARG A 481 3.79 10.30 23.32
N LEU A 482 4.74 10.59 22.44
CA LEU A 482 5.10 11.98 22.13
C LEU A 482 3.96 12.66 21.34
N PRO A 483 3.59 13.89 21.74
CA PRO A 483 2.81 14.78 20.88
C PRO A 483 3.49 14.99 19.52
N LEU A 484 2.68 15.20 18.48
CA LEU A 484 3.15 15.21 17.10
C LEU A 484 4.20 16.28 16.79
N ASP A 485 4.06 17.43 17.43
CA ASP A 485 4.94 18.59 17.34
C ASP A 485 6.25 18.42 18.09
N GLN A 486 6.36 17.40 18.95
CA GLN A 486 7.58 17.06 19.69
C GLN A 486 8.47 16.06 18.97
N HIS A 487 8.01 15.44 17.87
CA HIS A 487 8.88 14.57 17.08
C HIS A 487 9.94 15.39 16.33
N LEU A 488 11.20 14.98 16.50
CA LEU A 488 12.36 15.54 15.82
C LEU A 488 12.25 15.35 14.30
N LYS A 489 12.70 16.38 13.56
CA LYS A 489 12.58 16.44 12.10
C LYS A 489 13.83 15.98 11.36
N SER A 490 15.01 16.36 11.86
CA SER A 490 16.31 15.97 11.27
C SER A 490 16.60 14.49 11.52
N ASP A 491 17.24 13.83 10.54
CA ASP A 491 17.69 12.45 10.68
C ASP A 491 18.75 12.25 11.76
N VAL A 492 19.67 13.21 11.88
CA VAL A 492 20.73 13.17 12.89
C VAL A 492 20.16 13.37 14.29
N ASP A 493 19.17 14.26 14.44
CA ASP A 493 18.49 14.45 15.72
C ASP A 493 17.69 13.20 16.12
N ARG A 494 17.01 12.56 15.16
CA ARG A 494 16.28 11.30 15.38
C ARG A 494 17.20 10.15 15.77
N ALA A 495 18.33 9.97 15.08
CA ALA A 495 19.32 8.96 15.45
C ALA A 495 19.92 9.23 16.84
N SER A 496 20.21 10.49 17.15
CA SER A 496 20.72 10.93 18.45
C SER A 496 19.72 10.65 19.59
N ASP A 497 18.45 10.96 19.37
CA ASP A 497 17.39 10.71 20.36
C ASP A 497 17.14 9.21 20.54
N PHE A 498 17.18 8.42 19.46
CA PHE A 498 17.07 6.96 19.55
C PHE A 498 18.21 6.37 20.39
N MET A 499 19.45 6.83 20.16
CA MET A 499 20.62 6.46 20.96
C MET A 499 20.43 6.79 22.45
N ILE A 500 20.02 8.02 22.78
CA ILE A 500 19.79 8.45 24.17
C ILE A 500 18.73 7.58 24.84
N ARG A 501 17.59 7.33 24.16
CA ARG A 501 16.50 6.53 24.71
C ARG A 501 16.88 5.08 24.91
N MET A 502 17.59 4.49 23.95
CA MET A 502 18.10 3.12 24.09
C MET A 502 19.15 3.02 25.20
N SER A 503 20.05 4.00 25.33
CA SER A 503 21.00 4.06 26.45
C SER A 503 20.30 4.12 27.80
N LYS A 504 19.26 4.95 27.92
CA LYS A 504 18.42 5.02 29.12
C LYS A 504 17.71 3.70 29.40
N ALA A 505 17.05 3.11 28.40
CA ALA A 505 16.27 1.88 28.56
C ALA A 505 17.13 0.66 28.89
N THR A 506 18.38 0.65 28.43
CA THR A 506 19.36 -0.42 28.71
C THR A 506 20.22 -0.16 29.94
N ASN A 507 20.18 1.06 30.49
CA ASN A 507 21.11 1.57 31.48
C ASN A 507 22.59 1.37 31.07
N LYS A 508 22.92 1.71 29.82
CA LYS A 508 24.24 1.52 29.21
C LYS A 508 24.60 2.68 28.28
N ASP A 509 25.88 3.05 28.23
CA ASP A 509 26.38 3.99 27.24
C ASP A 509 26.49 3.29 25.87
N LEU A 510 25.58 3.61 24.95
CA LEU A 510 25.56 3.09 23.58
C LEU A 510 26.27 4.04 22.61
N GLY A 511 26.76 5.19 23.07
CA GLY A 511 27.45 6.18 22.24
C GLY A 511 28.61 5.57 21.44
N PRO A 512 29.55 4.85 22.08
CA PRO A 512 30.64 4.19 21.38
C PRO A 512 30.18 3.20 20.29
N TYR A 513 29.07 2.49 20.53
CA TYR A 513 28.51 1.56 19.56
C TYR A 513 27.98 2.31 18.32
N PHE A 514 27.20 3.37 18.49
CA PHE A 514 26.71 4.18 17.36
C PHE A 514 27.86 4.78 16.54
N VAL A 515 28.89 5.30 17.21
CA VAL A 515 30.10 5.83 16.55
C VAL A 515 30.83 4.73 15.79
N GLN A 516 31.01 3.56 16.40
CA GLN A 516 31.66 2.41 15.75
C GLN A 516 30.92 2.01 14.47
N TRP A 517 29.59 2.07 14.45
CA TRP A 517 28.80 1.75 13.24
C TRP A 517 28.67 2.91 12.24
N GLY A 518 29.32 4.06 12.48
CA GLY A 518 29.25 5.21 11.59
C GLY A 518 27.87 5.87 11.53
N VAL A 519 27.04 5.69 12.58
CA VAL A 519 25.75 6.36 12.70
C VAL A 519 26.00 7.83 13.04
N GLN A 520 25.54 8.75 12.17
CA GLN A 520 25.66 10.18 12.46
C GLN A 520 24.76 10.57 13.65
N VAL A 521 25.37 11.06 14.72
CA VAL A 521 24.72 11.56 15.94
C VAL A 521 25.38 12.86 16.40
N ASN A 522 24.66 13.65 17.20
CA ASN A 522 25.15 14.91 17.74
C ASN A 522 26.13 14.68 18.91
N ASP A 523 27.16 15.53 19.03
CA ASP A 523 28.13 15.48 20.14
C ASP A 523 27.46 15.61 21.51
N GLU A 524 26.46 16.48 21.63
CA GLU A 524 25.70 16.64 22.88
C GLU A 524 25.02 15.33 23.30
N ALA A 525 24.52 14.55 22.34
CA ALA A 525 23.90 13.27 22.62
C ALA A 525 24.93 12.23 23.11
N LEU A 526 26.13 12.20 22.52
CA LEU A 526 27.23 11.36 22.99
C LEU A 526 27.67 11.74 24.41
N GLN A 527 27.67 13.02 24.78
CA GLN A 527 27.97 13.40 26.16
C GLN A 527 26.87 12.98 27.14
N LYS A 528 25.60 13.04 26.72
CA LYS A 528 24.47 12.58 27.57
C LYS A 528 24.57 11.09 27.88
N THR A 529 24.97 10.25 26.94
CA THR A 529 25.03 8.79 27.17
C THR A 529 26.14 8.35 28.12
N LYS A 530 27.21 9.14 28.28
CA LYS A 530 28.30 8.86 29.25
C LYS A 530 27.87 8.86 30.72
N SER A 531 26.67 9.36 31.02
CA SER A 531 26.09 9.24 32.36
C SER A 531 25.71 7.80 32.73
N TYR A 532 25.61 6.91 31.74
CA TYR A 532 25.34 5.48 31.93
C TYR A 532 26.65 4.65 31.96
N PRO A 533 26.66 3.47 32.60
CA PRO A 533 27.80 2.57 32.58
C PRO A 533 28.27 2.22 31.17
N ALA A 534 29.60 2.19 30.97
CA ALA A 534 30.19 1.79 29.70
C ALA A 534 29.76 0.38 29.29
N TRP A 535 29.46 0.19 28.02
CA TRP A 535 29.13 -1.10 27.44
C TRP A 535 29.90 -1.34 26.15
N GLU A 536 30.38 -2.56 25.99
CA GLU A 536 31.01 -3.05 24.77
C GLU A 536 30.32 -4.34 24.35
N SER A 537 29.92 -4.42 23.08
CA SER A 537 29.26 -5.62 22.55
C SER A 537 30.22 -6.80 22.50
N GLU A 538 29.79 -7.95 23.01
CA GLU A 538 30.54 -9.20 22.90
C GLU A 538 30.57 -9.71 21.45
N MET A 539 29.44 -9.69 20.76
CA MET A 539 29.32 -10.10 19.35
C MET A 539 30.18 -9.23 18.44
N VAL A 540 30.27 -7.91 18.68
CA VAL A 540 31.17 -7.04 17.91
C VAL A 540 32.63 -7.35 18.22
N ARG A 541 32.99 -7.61 19.49
CA ARG A 541 34.36 -8.04 19.82
C ARG A 541 34.71 -9.36 19.14
N GLU A 542 33.81 -10.33 19.08
CA GLU A 542 33.99 -11.58 18.33
C GLU A 542 34.17 -11.32 16.84
N THR A 543 33.36 -10.43 16.28
CA THR A 543 33.40 -10.02 14.87
C THR A 543 34.76 -9.47 14.45
N LEU A 544 35.44 -8.74 15.35
CA LEU A 544 36.72 -8.06 15.08
C LEU A 544 37.96 -8.90 15.44
N LYS A 545 37.80 -10.06 16.09
CA LYS A 545 38.91 -10.94 16.52
C LYS A 545 39.35 -11.95 15.46
N GLN A 546 38.61 -12.07 14.36
CA GLN A 546 38.83 -13.01 13.25
C GLN A 546 38.86 -12.25 11.93
#